data_AF-A0A528N786-F1
#
_entry.id   AF-A0A528N786-F1
#
_cell.length_a   1.000
_cell.length_b   1.000
_cell.length_c   1.000
_cell.angle_alpha   90.00
_cell.angle_beta   90.00
_cell.angle_gamma   90.00
#
_symmetry.space_group_name_H-M   'P 1'
#
loop_
_entity.id
_entity.type
_entity.pdbx_description
1 polymer ?
#
loop_
_entity_poly.entity_id
_entity_poly.type
_entity_poly.pdbx_seq_one_letter_code
_entity_poly.pdbx_strand_id
1 'polypeptide(L)'
;EFNASQSGDKKVSLADLIVIGGGAAIEKAAKDAGNDVKVPFTPGRMDASQEQTDVDSFAPLEPTADGFRNYRRGPQRLSPEEALVDRAQLLTLTAPEMTVLVGGLRVLGANADQSTHGVFTKRPETLTNDFFVNLLDMGTVWKATSDAKELFEGRDRVTGELKWSGTR
;
A
#
# COMPACT_ATOMS: atom_id res chain seq x y z
N GLU A 1 -8.45 27.50 -5.51
CA GLU A 1 -9.49 27.52 -4.47
C GLU A 1 -10.79 26.91 -4.99
N PHE A 2 -11.05 25.62 -4.75
CA PHE A 2 -12.31 25.00 -5.17
C PHE A 2 -13.49 25.59 -4.39
N ASN A 3 -13.42 25.59 -3.05
CA ASN A 3 -14.47 26.09 -2.18
C ASN A 3 -14.80 27.59 -2.37
N ALA A 4 -13.82 28.44 -2.70
CA ALA A 4 -14.07 29.87 -2.95
C ALA A 4 -14.79 30.13 -4.28
N SER A 5 -14.72 29.19 -5.23
CA SER A 5 -15.36 29.28 -6.55
C SER A 5 -16.78 28.70 -6.60
N GLN A 6 -17.25 28.07 -5.52
CA GLN A 6 -18.58 27.45 -5.47
C GLN A 6 -19.65 28.47 -5.03
N SER A 7 -20.76 28.51 -5.76
CA SER A 7 -21.95 29.27 -5.36
C SER A 7 -22.82 28.46 -4.37
N GLY A 8 -23.13 29.05 -3.22
CA GLY A 8 -23.97 28.45 -2.16
C GLY A 8 -23.18 27.79 -1.02
N ASP A 9 -23.86 27.03 -0.16
CA ASP A 9 -23.26 26.40 1.04
C ASP A 9 -22.52 25.07 0.77
N LYS A 10 -22.25 24.75 -0.49
CA LYS A 10 -21.52 23.53 -0.87
C LYS A 10 -20.02 23.73 -0.65
N LYS A 11 -19.49 23.07 0.38
CA LYS A 11 -18.06 23.01 0.67
C LYS A 11 -17.62 21.55 0.79
N VAL A 12 -16.39 21.26 0.40
CA VAL A 12 -15.74 19.96 0.62
C VAL A 12 -14.54 20.16 1.54
N SER A 13 -14.36 19.27 2.51
CA SER A 13 -13.19 19.27 3.39
C SER A 13 -11.97 18.69 2.67
N LEU A 14 -10.77 19.06 3.11
CA LEU A 14 -9.55 18.43 2.65
C LEU A 14 -9.53 16.93 3.01
N ALA A 15 -10.06 16.56 4.19
CA ALA A 15 -10.21 15.18 4.62
C ALA A 15 -11.03 14.34 3.63
N ASP A 16 -12.16 14.86 3.12
CA ASP A 16 -12.94 14.17 2.09
C ASP A 16 -12.23 14.16 0.73
N LEU A 17 -11.51 15.23 0.38
CA LEU A 17 -10.72 15.29 -0.86
C LEU A 17 -9.61 14.24 -0.90
N ILE A 18 -8.94 13.96 0.22
CA ILE A 18 -7.92 12.92 0.32
C ILE A 18 -8.54 11.53 0.04
N VAL A 19 -9.70 11.24 0.63
CA VAL A 19 -10.37 9.94 0.46
C VAL A 19 -10.94 9.76 -0.95
N ILE A 20 -11.63 10.77 -1.49
CA ILE A 20 -12.16 10.68 -2.86
C ILE A 20 -11.04 10.65 -3.90
N GLY A 21 -9.91 11.32 -3.65
CA GLY A 21 -8.72 11.22 -4.48
C GLY A 21 -8.15 9.81 -4.52
N GLY A 22 -8.06 9.14 -3.37
CA GLY A 22 -7.68 7.73 -3.28
C GLY A 22 -8.67 6.81 -4.02
N GLY A 23 -9.97 7.02 -3.83
CA GLY A 23 -11.01 6.26 -4.56
C GLY A 23 -10.91 6.43 -6.08
N ALA A 24 -10.73 7.67 -6.56
CA ALA A 24 -10.55 7.96 -7.98
C ALA A 24 -9.29 7.30 -8.56
N ALA A 25 -8.20 7.25 -7.80
CA ALA A 25 -6.98 6.54 -8.22
C ALA A 25 -7.22 5.02 -8.36
N ILE A 26 -7.97 4.42 -7.43
CA ILE A 26 -8.36 3.00 -7.51
C ILE A 26 -9.26 2.74 -8.73
N GLU A 27 -10.28 3.59 -8.97
CA GLU A 27 -11.16 3.46 -10.14
C GLU A 27 -10.37 3.59 -11.45
N LYS A 28 -9.43 4.53 -11.54
CA LYS A 28 -8.53 4.68 -12.69
C LYS A 28 -7.69 3.42 -12.88
N ALA A 29 -7.03 2.93 -11.84
CA ALA A 29 -6.15 1.76 -11.92
C ALA A 29 -6.90 0.48 -12.32
N ALA A 30 -8.14 0.32 -11.85
CA ALA A 30 -9.03 -0.76 -12.26
C ALA A 30 -9.44 -0.63 -13.74
N LYS A 31 -9.77 0.59 -14.17
CA LYS A 31 -10.11 0.88 -15.57
C LYS A 31 -8.93 0.63 -16.52
N ASP A 32 -7.72 0.99 -16.11
CA ASP A 32 -6.48 0.71 -16.84
C ASP A 32 -6.26 -0.82 -16.97
N ALA A 33 -6.79 -1.61 -16.02
CA ALA A 33 -6.82 -3.08 -16.08
C ALA A 33 -8.01 -3.64 -16.87
N GLY A 34 -8.86 -2.79 -17.46
CA GLY A 34 -10.04 -3.18 -18.23
C GLY A 34 -11.30 -3.43 -17.40
N ASN A 35 -11.33 -3.03 -16.13
CA ASN A 35 -12.47 -3.23 -15.23
C ASN A 35 -13.13 -1.89 -14.87
N ASP A 36 -14.41 -1.74 -15.17
CA ASP A 36 -15.19 -0.57 -14.74
C ASP A 36 -15.76 -0.83 -13.34
N VAL A 37 -15.17 -0.17 -12.34
CA VAL A 37 -15.57 -0.30 -10.93
C VAL A 37 -15.93 1.05 -10.35
N LYS A 38 -16.77 1.03 -9.31
CA LYS A 38 -17.14 2.21 -8.54
C LYS A 38 -16.72 2.01 -7.10
N VAL A 39 -15.89 2.92 -6.59
CA VAL A 39 -15.48 2.92 -5.18
C VAL A 39 -16.53 3.69 -4.38
N PRO A 40 -17.19 3.05 -3.39
CA PRO A 40 -18.17 3.74 -2.56
C PRO A 40 -17.53 4.92 -1.82
N PHE A 41 -18.22 6.06 -1.82
CA PHE A 41 -17.80 7.26 -1.11
C PHE A 41 -18.95 7.83 -0.29
N THR A 42 -18.69 7.99 1.01
CA THR A 42 -19.59 8.67 1.95
C THR A 42 -18.92 9.97 2.40
N PRO A 43 -19.46 11.14 2.02
CA PRO A 43 -18.93 12.44 2.44
C PRO A 43 -19.29 12.74 3.90
N GLY A 44 -18.65 13.77 4.46
CA GLY A 44 -18.96 14.30 5.79
C GLY A 44 -17.76 14.35 6.73
N ARG A 45 -16.54 14.03 6.25
CA ARG A 45 -15.33 14.27 7.06
C ARG A 45 -15.10 15.77 7.16
N MET A 46 -14.50 16.20 8.26
CA MET A 46 -14.19 17.59 8.53
C MET A 46 -12.70 17.75 8.81
N ASP A 47 -12.19 18.95 8.56
CA ASP A 47 -10.79 19.28 8.81
C ASP A 47 -10.64 19.75 10.26
N ALA A 48 -9.86 19.01 11.06
CA ALA A 48 -9.51 19.41 12.41
C ALA A 48 -8.40 20.48 12.38
N SER A 49 -8.47 21.47 13.26
CA SER A 49 -7.42 22.48 13.38
C SER A 49 -6.25 21.99 14.24
N GLN A 50 -5.11 22.69 14.16
CA GLN A 50 -3.95 22.35 14.97
C GLN A 50 -4.25 22.52 16.47
N GLU A 51 -5.07 23.49 16.85
CA GLU A 51 -5.50 23.75 18.23
C GLU A 51 -6.40 22.65 18.79
N GLN A 52 -7.04 21.85 17.91
CA GLN A 52 -7.85 20.69 18.28
C GLN A 52 -7.01 19.40 18.38
N THR A 53 -5.70 19.48 18.13
CA THR A 53 -4.80 18.33 18.04
C THR A 53 -3.73 18.38 19.13
N ASP A 54 -3.81 17.46 20.08
CA ASP A 54 -2.73 17.21 21.05
C ASP A 54 -1.65 16.35 20.40
N VAL A 55 -0.51 16.96 20.05
CA VAL A 55 0.59 16.33 19.32
C VAL A 55 1.17 15.12 20.07
N ASP A 56 1.31 15.21 21.39
CA ASP A 56 1.92 14.15 22.19
C ASP A 56 1.02 12.91 22.23
N SER A 57 -0.30 13.11 22.22
CA SER A 57 -1.27 12.02 22.16
C SER A 57 -1.27 11.26 20.82
N PHE A 58 -0.82 11.89 19.74
CA PHE A 58 -0.72 11.27 18.40
C PHE A 58 0.61 10.54 18.18
N ALA A 59 1.65 10.82 18.96
CA ALA A 59 2.96 10.19 18.80
C ALA A 59 2.91 8.64 18.79
N PRO A 60 2.11 7.96 19.63
CA PRO A 60 1.97 6.50 19.58
C PRO A 60 1.33 5.95 18.29
N LEU A 61 0.68 6.80 17.49
CA LEU A 61 0.06 6.40 16.21
C LEU A 61 1.06 6.38 15.05
N GLU A 62 2.28 6.90 15.25
CA GLU A 62 3.33 6.83 14.23
C GLU A 62 3.71 5.36 13.96
N PRO A 63 3.50 4.85 12.73
CA PRO A 63 3.85 3.46 12.43
C PRO A 63 5.36 3.28 12.44
N THR A 64 5.86 2.35 13.26
CA THR A 64 7.26 1.92 13.21
C THR A 64 7.50 0.83 12.15
N ALA A 65 6.43 0.15 11.74
CA ALA A 65 6.40 -0.79 10.62
C ALA A 65 5.03 -0.71 9.94
N ASP A 66 5.03 -0.79 8.61
CA ASP A 66 3.83 -0.78 7.79
C ASP A 66 4.05 -1.63 6.53
N GLY A 67 3.71 -2.92 6.64
CA GLY A 67 3.87 -3.87 5.54
C GLY A 67 3.02 -3.54 4.31
N PHE A 68 1.93 -2.78 4.45
CA PHE A 68 1.12 -2.34 3.32
C PHE A 68 1.88 -1.36 2.41
N ARG A 69 2.75 -0.53 3.00
CA ARG A 69 3.65 0.39 2.27
C ARG A 69 5.10 -0.11 2.18
N ASN A 70 5.34 -1.37 2.52
CA ASN A 70 6.65 -1.98 2.56
C ASN A 70 7.69 -1.18 3.39
N TYR A 71 7.28 -0.73 4.58
CA TYR A 71 8.05 0.20 5.39
C TYR A 71 8.42 -0.39 6.74
N ARG A 72 9.66 -0.11 7.19
CA ARG A 72 10.12 -0.41 8.55
C ARG A 72 11.13 0.65 9.02
N ARG A 73 10.96 1.14 10.24
CA ARG A 73 11.85 2.10 10.90
C ARG A 73 12.85 1.39 11.79
N GLY A 74 14.09 1.24 11.32
CA GLY A 74 15.19 0.67 12.11
C GLY A 74 14.93 -0.75 12.63
N PRO A 75 15.75 -1.23 13.59
CA PRO A 75 15.54 -2.53 14.22
C PRO A 75 14.23 -2.57 15.00
N GLN A 76 13.46 -3.65 14.80
CA GLN A 76 12.18 -3.89 15.48
C GLN A 76 12.24 -5.17 16.29
N ARG A 77 11.44 -5.26 17.35
CA ARG A 77 11.33 -6.47 18.18
C ARG A 77 10.62 -7.60 17.43
N LEU A 78 9.59 -7.24 16.66
CA LEU A 78 8.82 -8.16 15.84
C LEU A 78 9.49 -8.36 14.48
N SER A 79 9.34 -9.55 13.91
CA SER A 79 9.69 -9.75 12.50
C SER A 79 8.76 -8.91 11.59
N PRO A 80 9.18 -8.60 10.34
CA PRO A 80 8.33 -7.87 9.39
C PRO A 80 6.95 -8.50 9.19
N GLU A 81 6.89 -9.82 9.07
CA GLU A 81 5.65 -10.57 8.89
C GLU A 81 4.75 -10.53 10.14
N GLU A 82 5.32 -10.57 11.35
CA GLU A 82 4.57 -10.41 12.60
C GLU A 82 4.00 -8.99 12.74
N ALA A 83 4.80 -7.97 12.40
CA ALA A 83 4.36 -6.57 12.45
C ALA A 83 3.26 -6.27 11.41
N LEU A 84 3.29 -6.92 10.24
CA LEU A 84 2.21 -6.83 9.26
C LEU A 84 0.89 -7.38 9.83
N VAL A 85 0.94 -8.56 10.47
CA VAL A 85 -0.25 -9.17 11.06
C VAL A 85 -0.79 -8.34 12.23
N ASP A 86 0.08 -7.80 13.08
CA ASP A 86 -0.29 -6.86 14.15
C ASP A 86 -0.99 -5.61 13.60
N ARG A 87 -0.42 -4.99 12.55
CA ARG A 87 -1.03 -3.85 11.88
C ARG A 87 -2.38 -4.19 11.24
N ALA A 88 -2.49 -5.35 10.60
CA ALA A 88 -3.74 -5.82 10.00
C ALA A 88 -4.82 -6.03 11.07
N GLN A 89 -4.45 -6.54 12.26
CA GLN A 89 -5.36 -6.70 13.39
C GLN A 89 -5.88 -5.35 13.89
N LEU A 90 -5.03 -4.33 14.02
CA LEU A 90 -5.44 -2.96 14.39
C LEU A 90 -6.39 -2.34 13.36
N LEU A 91 -6.23 -2.69 12.08
CA LEU A 91 -7.12 -2.28 10.98
C LEU A 91 -8.34 -3.19 10.83
N THR A 92 -8.56 -4.13 11.74
CA THR A 92 -9.69 -5.08 11.77
C THR A 92 -9.80 -5.98 10.53
N LEU A 93 -8.68 -6.22 9.85
CA LEU A 93 -8.64 -7.02 8.62
C LEU A 93 -8.58 -8.51 8.93
N THR A 94 -9.32 -9.29 8.16
CA THR A 94 -9.14 -10.74 8.07
C THR A 94 -7.90 -11.09 7.23
N ALA A 95 -7.42 -12.33 7.34
CA ALA A 95 -6.27 -12.79 6.54
C ALA A 95 -6.50 -12.66 5.01
N PRO A 96 -7.69 -12.98 4.46
CA PRO A 96 -7.97 -12.73 3.04
C PRO A 96 -7.93 -11.25 2.66
N GLU A 97 -8.53 -10.36 3.48
CA GLU A 97 -8.53 -8.92 3.20
C GLU A 97 -7.13 -8.32 3.25
N MET A 98 -6.34 -8.69 4.26
CA MET A 98 -4.92 -8.35 4.35
C MET A 98 -4.16 -8.80 3.09
N THR A 99 -4.38 -10.03 2.64
CA THR A 99 -3.69 -10.60 1.47
C THR A 99 -4.03 -9.83 0.20
N VAL A 100 -5.33 -9.60 -0.06
CA VAL A 100 -5.79 -8.82 -1.23
C VAL A 100 -5.23 -7.40 -1.19
N LEU A 101 -5.24 -6.76 -0.01
CA LEU A 101 -4.77 -5.39 0.15
C LEU A 101 -3.27 -5.28 -0.11
N VAL A 102 -2.44 -6.18 0.43
CA VAL A 102 -0.99 -6.20 0.15
C VAL A 102 -0.72 -6.38 -1.34
N GLY A 103 -1.35 -7.37 -1.98
CA GLY A 103 -1.11 -7.64 -3.41
C GLY A 103 -1.54 -6.47 -4.31
N GLY A 104 -2.68 -5.85 -4.02
CA GLY A 104 -3.16 -4.68 -4.74
C GLY A 104 -2.25 -3.46 -4.56
N LEU A 105 -1.87 -3.13 -3.31
CA LEU A 105 -1.01 -1.98 -3.04
C LEU A 105 0.38 -2.12 -3.67
N ARG A 106 0.91 -3.34 -3.79
CA ARG A 106 2.17 -3.58 -4.48
C ARG A 106 2.11 -3.24 -5.97
N VAL A 107 1.08 -3.66 -6.69
CA VAL A 107 0.97 -3.34 -8.13
C VAL A 107 0.63 -1.87 -8.38
N LEU A 108 -0.01 -1.20 -7.40
CA LEU A 108 -0.26 0.24 -7.42
C LEU A 108 0.98 1.09 -7.05
N GLY A 109 2.08 0.47 -6.65
CA GLY A 109 3.32 1.19 -6.33
C GLY A 109 3.26 2.00 -5.04
N ALA A 110 2.42 1.62 -4.07
CA ALA A 110 2.19 2.37 -2.83
C ALA A 110 3.31 2.20 -1.77
N ASN A 111 4.54 1.92 -2.19
CA ASN A 111 5.68 1.74 -1.29
C ASN A 111 6.19 3.10 -0.75
N ALA A 112 6.58 3.16 0.53
CA ALA A 112 6.86 4.42 1.23
C ALA A 112 8.01 5.25 0.65
N ASP A 113 9.00 4.61 0.03
CA ASP A 113 10.20 5.20 -0.56
C ASP A 113 10.23 5.04 -2.09
N GLN A 114 9.09 4.70 -2.70
CA GLN A 114 8.99 4.34 -4.13
C GLN A 114 9.85 3.13 -4.50
N SER A 115 10.26 2.31 -3.52
CA SER A 115 10.99 1.07 -3.77
C SER A 115 10.21 0.13 -4.68
N THR A 116 10.93 -0.63 -5.50
CA THR A 116 10.39 -1.69 -6.34
C THR A 116 10.22 -3.03 -5.60
N HIS A 117 10.52 -3.08 -4.30
CA HIS A 117 10.39 -4.31 -3.51
C HIS A 117 8.92 -4.77 -3.43
N GLY A 118 8.67 -5.99 -3.89
CA GLY A 118 7.32 -6.56 -3.94
C GLY A 118 6.48 -6.10 -5.13
N VAL A 119 6.96 -5.17 -5.97
CA VAL A 119 6.20 -4.67 -7.14
C VAL A 119 6.35 -5.66 -8.30
N PHE A 120 5.71 -6.82 -8.17
CA PHE A 120 5.81 -7.90 -9.15
C PHE A 120 4.83 -7.70 -10.31
N THR A 121 5.03 -6.62 -11.07
CA THR A 121 4.28 -6.33 -12.29
C THR A 121 5.16 -5.57 -13.26
N LYS A 122 4.83 -5.67 -14.55
CA LYS A 122 5.41 -4.83 -15.62
C LYS A 122 4.50 -3.65 -15.97
N ARG A 123 3.36 -3.52 -15.30
CA ARG A 123 2.36 -2.46 -15.49
C ARG A 123 2.01 -1.83 -14.14
N PRO A 124 2.94 -1.07 -13.51
CA PRO A 124 2.63 -0.33 -12.30
C PRO A 124 1.39 0.55 -12.48
N GLU A 125 0.69 0.82 -11.38
CA GLU A 125 -0.55 1.61 -11.36
C GLU A 125 -1.74 0.97 -12.10
N THR A 126 -1.61 -0.28 -12.54
CA THR A 126 -2.69 -1.07 -13.16
C THR A 126 -3.15 -2.16 -12.17
N LEU A 127 -4.39 -2.09 -11.71
CA LEU A 127 -4.90 -2.95 -10.64
C LEU A 127 -5.16 -4.37 -11.15
N THR A 128 -4.23 -5.28 -10.89
CA THR A 128 -4.22 -6.66 -11.40
C THR A 128 -3.80 -7.64 -10.30
N ASN A 129 -3.95 -8.94 -10.54
CA ASN A 129 -3.43 -9.99 -9.66
C ASN A 129 -1.97 -10.36 -9.96
N ASP A 130 -1.24 -9.53 -10.71
CA ASP A 130 0.16 -9.79 -11.13
C ASP A 130 1.08 -10.11 -9.95
N PHE A 131 0.87 -9.47 -8.79
CA PHE A 131 1.61 -9.77 -7.57
C PHE A 131 1.60 -11.28 -7.24
N PHE A 132 0.42 -11.89 -7.21
CA PHE A 132 0.25 -13.29 -6.86
C PHE A 132 0.73 -14.22 -7.98
N VAL A 133 0.43 -13.88 -9.24
CA VAL A 133 0.87 -14.67 -10.40
C VAL A 133 2.39 -14.78 -10.43
N ASN A 134 3.10 -13.66 -10.23
CA ASN A 134 4.55 -13.64 -10.27
C ASN A 134 5.21 -14.16 -8.99
N LEU A 135 4.57 -13.99 -7.82
CA LEU A 135 5.05 -14.56 -6.55
C LEU A 135 5.01 -16.10 -6.56
N LEU A 136 3.94 -16.67 -7.10
CA LEU A 136 3.71 -18.12 -7.15
C LEU A 136 4.33 -18.80 -8.39
N ASP A 137 4.97 -18.03 -9.28
CA ASP A 137 5.66 -18.55 -10.46
C ASP A 137 6.89 -19.37 -10.05
N MET A 138 6.80 -20.69 -10.22
CA MET A 138 7.91 -21.61 -9.96
C MET A 138 9.11 -21.40 -10.89
N GLY A 139 8.95 -20.68 -12.01
CA GLY A 139 10.05 -20.21 -12.84
C GLY A 139 10.96 -19.20 -12.12
N THR A 140 10.53 -18.63 -11.00
CA THR A 140 11.31 -17.72 -10.17
C THR A 140 11.86 -18.45 -8.93
N VAL A 141 13.16 -18.27 -8.66
CA VAL A 141 13.82 -18.78 -7.46
C VAL A 141 14.21 -17.60 -6.57
N TRP A 142 13.76 -17.63 -5.33
CA TRP A 142 14.03 -16.60 -4.34
C TRP A 142 15.27 -16.95 -3.50
N LYS A 143 16.20 -16.00 -3.40
CA LYS A 143 17.39 -16.11 -2.55
C LYS A 143 17.56 -14.84 -1.73
N ALA A 144 17.90 -15.00 -0.46
CA ALA A 144 18.27 -13.86 0.38
C ALA A 144 19.56 -13.21 -0.16
N THR A 145 19.61 -11.88 -0.12
CA THR A 145 20.81 -11.11 -0.55
C THR A 145 21.88 -11.02 0.53
N SER A 146 21.53 -11.35 1.78
CA SER A 146 22.43 -11.35 2.93
C SER A 146 21.96 -12.33 4.00
N ASP A 147 22.85 -12.63 4.96
CA ASP A 147 22.55 -13.49 6.11
C ASP A 147 21.43 -12.95 7.01
N ALA A 148 21.18 -11.64 6.96
CA ALA A 148 20.07 -11.01 7.67
C ALA A 148 18.69 -11.45 7.14
N LYS A 149 18.61 -11.96 5.89
CA LYS A 149 17.36 -12.47 5.26
C LYS A 149 16.20 -11.48 5.29
N GLU A 150 16.52 -10.20 5.10
CA GLU A 150 15.56 -9.10 5.05
C GLU A 150 15.17 -8.71 3.63
N LEU A 151 16.10 -8.91 2.68
CA LEU A 151 15.93 -8.63 1.26
C LEU A 151 16.21 -9.90 0.47
N PHE A 152 15.39 -10.12 -0.56
CA PHE A 152 15.42 -11.29 -1.42
C PHE A 152 15.42 -10.86 -2.88
N GLU A 153 16.20 -11.59 -3.67
CA GLU A 153 16.18 -11.52 -5.13
C GLU A 153 15.43 -12.72 -5.69
N GLY A 154 14.44 -12.43 -6.53
CA GLY A 154 13.76 -13.41 -7.36
C GLY A 154 14.45 -13.47 -8.72
N ARG A 155 15.13 -14.60 -9.01
CA ARG A 155 15.84 -14.82 -10.27
C ARG A 155 15.17 -15.88 -11.11
N ASP A 156 15.25 -15.75 -12.43
CA ASP A 156 14.81 -16.79 -13.35
C ASP A 156 15.58 -18.10 -13.08
N ARG A 157 14.85 -19.21 -13.00
CA ARG A 157 15.40 -20.51 -12.61
C ARG A 157 16.42 -21.06 -13.60
N VAL A 158 16.27 -20.76 -14.89
CA VAL A 158 17.09 -21.33 -15.96
C VAL A 158 18.27 -20.43 -16.28
N THR A 159 18.00 -19.13 -16.44
CA THR A 159 18.99 -18.14 -16.89
C THR A 159 19.73 -17.47 -15.74
N GLY A 160 19.14 -17.45 -14.53
CA GLY A 160 19.68 -16.72 -13.38
C GLY A 160 19.49 -15.21 -13.44
N GLU A 161 18.78 -14.69 -14.45
CA GLU A 161 18.49 -13.26 -14.61
C GLU A 161 17.66 -12.74 -13.43
N LEU A 162 17.99 -11.55 -12.93
CA LEU A 162 17.23 -10.89 -11.87
C LEU A 162 15.87 -10.44 -12.42
N LYS A 163 14.77 -10.99 -11.89
CA LYS A 163 13.41 -10.59 -12.25
C LYS A 163 12.84 -9.60 -11.25
N TRP A 164 12.97 -9.89 -9.96
CA TRP A 164 12.27 -9.19 -8.90
C TRP A 164 13.11 -9.02 -7.64
N SER A 165 12.69 -8.09 -6.78
CA SER A 165 13.22 -7.94 -5.43
C SER A 165 12.05 -7.91 -4.44
N GLY A 166 12.21 -8.49 -3.26
CA GLY A 166 11.17 -8.56 -2.24
C GLY A 166 11.77 -8.48 -0.85
N THR A 167 11.00 -7.97 0.11
CA THR A 167 11.37 -8.00 1.52
C THR A 167 10.79 -9.23 2.19
N ARG A 168 11.28 -9.51 3.39
CA ARG A 168 10.58 -10.39 4.33
C ARG A 168 9.21 -9.83 4.70
#